data_AF-A0A2G2XDD1-F1
#
_entry.id   AF-A0A2G2XDD1-F1
#
_cell.length_a   1.000
_cell.length_b   1.000
_cell.length_c   1.000
_cell.angle_alpha   90.00
_cell.angle_beta   90.00
_cell.angle_gamma   90.00
#
_symmetry.space_group_name_H-M   'P 1'
#
loop_
_entity.id
_entity.type
_entity.pdbx_description
1 polymer ?
#
loop_
_entity_poly.entity_id
_entity_poly.type
_entity_poly.pdbx_seq_one_letter_code
_entity_poly.pdbx_strand_id
1 'polypeptide(L)'
;MKKKSTENFREYVIRWREQAARVKSQITESKILEVFIQARNETYYQYLLPAFGRPFIEVLKGEMIEDRIKTGHIVNFATLKTTTQAIQKGSGSVGGKKNGEDASGIVVGQWA
;
A
#
# COMPACT_ATOMS: atom_id res chain seq x y z
N MET A 1 -8.68 -10.19 -8.13
CA MET A 1 -8.21 -11.30 -7.27
C MET A 1 -6.95 -10.83 -6.55
N LYS A 2 -6.76 -11.12 -5.25
CA LYS A 2 -5.51 -10.82 -4.53
C LYS A 2 -4.61 -12.06 -4.50
N LYS A 3 -3.29 -11.87 -4.44
CA LYS A 3 -2.31 -12.94 -4.24
C LYS A 3 -2.41 -13.48 -2.80
N LYS A 4 -2.43 -14.80 -2.65
CA LYS A 4 -2.39 -15.55 -1.39
C LYS A 4 -0.96 -15.58 -0.85
N SER A 5 -0.82 -15.74 0.47
CA SER A 5 0.50 -15.88 1.10
C SER A 5 1.19 -17.21 0.78
N THR A 6 0.42 -18.25 0.46
CA THR A 6 0.91 -19.62 0.20
C THR A 6 1.32 -19.87 -1.24
N GLU A 7 1.09 -18.93 -2.16
CA GLU A 7 1.39 -19.10 -3.58
C GLU A 7 2.57 -18.23 -4.00
N ASN A 8 3.40 -18.75 -4.90
CA ASN A 8 4.44 -17.96 -5.54
C ASN A 8 3.85 -17.05 -6.64
N PHE A 9 4.68 -16.16 -7.20
CA PHE A 9 4.25 -15.20 -8.22
C PHE A 9 3.65 -15.89 -9.45
N ARG A 10 4.28 -16.98 -9.91
CA ARG A 10 3.86 -17.71 -11.11
C ARG A 10 2.51 -18.40 -10.92
N GLU A 11 2.32 -19.07 -9.78
CA GLU A 11 1.04 -19.72 -9.44
C GLU A 11 -0.11 -18.71 -9.38
N TYR A 12 0.14 -17.55 -8.77
CA TYR A 12 -0.83 -16.46 -8.74
C TYR A 12 -1.21 -16.01 -10.16
N VAL A 13 -0.21 -15.80 -11.01
CA VAL A 13 -0.37 -15.34 -12.40
C VAL A 13 -1.18 -16.33 -13.24
N ILE A 14 -0.88 -17.64 -13.10
CA ILE A 14 -1.58 -18.72 -13.80
C ILE A 14 -3.05 -18.75 -13.37
N ARG A 15 -3.33 -18.81 -12.07
CA ARG A 15 -4.70 -18.84 -11.55
C ARG A 15 -5.49 -17.62 -11.96
N TRP A 16 -4.84 -16.46 -11.97
CA TRP A 16 -5.47 -15.22 -12.40
C TRP A 16 -5.88 -15.28 -13.88
N ARG A 17 -5.00 -15.79 -14.76
CA ARG A 17 -5.30 -16.00 -16.18
C ARG A 17 -6.45 -16.97 -16.38
N GLU A 18 -6.43 -18.11 -15.70
CA GLU A 18 -7.50 -19.12 -15.79
C GLU A 18 -8.85 -18.52 -15.38
N GLN A 19 -8.88 -17.71 -14.33
CA GLN A 19 -10.10 -17.04 -13.90
C GLN A 19 -10.57 -15.98 -14.92
N ALA A 20 -9.65 -15.22 -15.50
CA ALA A 20 -9.99 -14.24 -16.53
C ALA A 20 -10.54 -14.90 -17.81
N ALA A 21 -9.96 -16.03 -18.21
CA ALA A 21 -10.42 -16.82 -19.36
C ALA A 21 -11.85 -17.37 -19.17
N ARG A 22 -12.23 -17.74 -17.94
CA ARG A 22 -13.59 -18.20 -17.60
C ARG A 22 -14.65 -17.11 -17.74
N VAL A 23 -14.28 -15.84 -17.54
CA VAL A 23 -15.23 -14.71 -17.59
C VAL A 23 -15.46 -14.23 -19.03
N LYS A 24 -14.43 -14.24 -19.88
CA LYS A 24 -14.54 -13.95 -21.32
C LYS A 24 -13.50 -14.73 -22.13
N SER A 25 -13.98 -15.62 -22.98
CA SER A 25 -13.16 -16.36 -23.95
C SER A 25 -12.47 -15.45 -25.01
N GLN A 26 -12.92 -14.21 -25.19
CA GLN A 26 -12.45 -13.29 -26.25
C GLN A 26 -11.51 -12.18 -25.77
N ILE A 27 -11.02 -12.24 -24.53
CA ILE A 27 -10.15 -11.16 -24.02
C ILE A 27 -8.72 -11.31 -24.60
N THR A 28 -8.20 -10.24 -25.22
CA THR A 28 -6.84 -10.23 -25.79
C THR A 28 -5.79 -10.21 -24.68
N GLU A 29 -4.59 -10.76 -24.92
CA GLU A 29 -3.52 -10.80 -23.91
C GLU A 29 -3.17 -9.41 -23.35
N SER A 30 -3.19 -8.38 -24.19
CA SER A 30 -2.98 -6.99 -23.78
C SER A 30 -4.02 -6.51 -22.76
N LYS A 31 -5.28 -6.91 -22.92
CA LYS A 31 -6.36 -6.59 -21.97
C LYS A 31 -6.23 -7.38 -20.67
N ILE A 32 -5.80 -8.65 -20.75
CA ILE A 32 -5.46 -9.46 -19.56
C ILE A 32 -4.37 -8.76 -18.74
N LEU A 33 -3.33 -8.29 -19.42
CA LEU A 33 -2.20 -7.59 -18.78
C LEU A 33 -2.61 -6.26 -18.14
N GLU A 34 -3.44 -5.47 -18.82
CA GLU A 34 -3.97 -4.21 -18.30
C GLU A 34 -4.66 -4.41 -16.95
N VAL A 35 -5.62 -5.33 -16.91
CA VAL A 35 -6.42 -5.60 -15.71
C VAL A 35 -5.56 -6.26 -14.62
N PHE A 36 -4.56 -7.06 -14.98
CA PHE A 36 -3.61 -7.65 -14.03
C PHE A 36 -2.74 -6.60 -13.34
N ILE A 37 -2.19 -5.64 -14.09
CA ILE A 37 -1.37 -4.57 -13.55
C ILE A 37 -2.23 -3.64 -12.69
N GLN A 38 -3.44 -3.28 -13.14
CA GLN A 38 -4.40 -2.48 -12.35
C GLN A 38 -4.82 -3.16 -11.05
N ALA A 39 -4.92 -4.49 -11.03
CA ALA A 39 -5.25 -5.25 -9.82
C ALA A 39 -4.10 -5.30 -8.80
N ARG A 40 -2.87 -4.90 -9.18
CA ARG A 40 -1.74 -4.74 -8.27
C ARG A 40 -1.68 -3.32 -7.69
N ASN A 41 -0.81 -3.15 -6.70
CA ASN A 41 -0.54 -1.82 -6.16
C ASN A 41 0.19 -0.93 -7.18
N GLU A 42 0.15 0.36 -6.91
CA GLU A 42 0.72 1.47 -7.69
C GLU A 42 2.21 1.25 -8.02
N THR A 43 2.94 0.54 -7.15
CA THR A 43 4.36 0.22 -7.31
C THR A 43 4.62 -0.59 -8.57
N TYR A 44 3.78 -1.60 -8.85
CA TYR A 44 4.00 -2.47 -10.02
C TYR A 44 3.69 -1.76 -11.34
N TYR A 45 2.82 -0.76 -11.35
CA TYR A 45 2.45 -0.03 -12.57
C TYR A 45 3.68 0.64 -13.19
N GLN A 46 4.48 1.36 -12.40
CA GLN A 46 5.67 2.05 -12.91
C GLN A 46 6.70 1.11 -13.54
N TYR A 47 6.84 -0.11 -13.02
CA TYR A 47 7.82 -1.08 -13.51
C TYR A 47 7.28 -2.01 -14.61
N LEU A 48 5.96 -2.23 -14.68
CA LEU A 48 5.33 -3.10 -15.68
C LEU A 48 4.73 -2.33 -16.86
N LEU A 49 4.53 -1.02 -16.76
CA LEU A 49 4.05 -0.19 -17.87
C LEU A 49 4.97 -0.25 -19.11
N PRO A 50 6.31 -0.22 -18.98
CA PRO A 50 7.20 -0.39 -20.14
C PRO A 50 7.14 -1.79 -20.77
N ALA A 51 6.68 -2.79 -20.02
CA ALA A 51 6.46 -4.15 -20.50
C ALA A 51 5.09 -4.32 -21.18
N PHE A 52 4.29 -3.27 -21.27
CA PHE A 52 2.97 -3.31 -21.90
C PHE A 52 3.10 -3.53 -23.41
N GLY A 53 2.30 -4.43 -23.98
CA GLY A 53 2.39 -4.83 -25.38
C GLY A 53 3.52 -5.83 -25.69
N ARG A 54 4.31 -6.24 -24.70
CA ARG A 54 5.24 -7.37 -24.79
C ARG A 54 4.52 -8.69 -24.50
N PRO A 55 5.05 -9.84 -24.95
CA PRO A 55 4.51 -11.13 -24.57
C PRO A 55 4.51 -11.29 -23.05
N PHE A 56 3.51 -12.00 -22.53
CA PHE A 56 3.27 -12.21 -21.09
C PHE A 56 4.46 -12.74 -20.29
N ILE A 57 5.42 -13.38 -20.95
CA ILE A 57 6.68 -13.82 -20.34
C ILE A 57 7.46 -12.64 -19.74
N GLU A 58 7.32 -11.43 -20.27
CA GLU A 58 7.94 -10.23 -19.68
C GLU A 58 7.27 -9.84 -18.36
N VAL A 59 5.99 -10.16 -18.17
CA VAL A 59 5.28 -9.96 -16.90
C VAL A 59 5.69 -10.98 -15.84
N LEU A 60 6.24 -12.13 -16.24
CA LEU A 60 6.90 -13.06 -15.31
C LEU A 60 8.17 -12.45 -14.69
N LYS A 61 8.77 -11.41 -15.29
CA LYS A 61 9.83 -10.60 -14.64
C LYS A 61 9.29 -9.80 -13.44
N GLY A 62 7.97 -9.78 -13.21
CA GLY A 62 7.38 -9.20 -12.00
C GLY A 62 7.80 -9.91 -10.71
N GLU A 63 8.29 -11.15 -10.79
CA GLU A 63 8.97 -11.82 -9.68
C GLU A 63 10.23 -11.06 -9.23
N MET A 64 11.03 -10.54 -10.18
CA MET A 64 12.19 -9.69 -9.87
C MET A 64 11.79 -8.38 -9.16
N ILE A 65 10.60 -7.86 -9.46
CA ILE A 65 10.06 -6.67 -8.78
C ILE A 65 9.68 -7.03 -7.34
N GLU A 66 9.00 -8.17 -7.13
CA GLU A 66 8.68 -8.67 -5.78
C GLU A 66 9.95 -8.85 -4.94
N ASP A 67 11.01 -9.42 -5.52
CA ASP A 67 12.27 -9.64 -4.82
C ASP A 67 13.01 -8.33 -4.51
N ARG A 68 13.01 -7.37 -5.44
CA ARG A 68 13.56 -6.01 -5.20
C ARG A 68 12.78 -5.25 -4.13
N ILE A 69 11.46 -5.45 -4.04
CA ILE A 69 10.65 -4.88 -2.95
C ILE A 69 11.01 -5.54 -1.61
N LYS A 70 11.08 -6.88 -1.56
CA LYS A 70 11.44 -7.61 -0.34
C LYS A 70 12.84 -7.27 0.17
N THR A 71 13.81 -7.09 -0.74
CA THR A 71 15.20 -6.71 -0.42
C THR A 71 15.37 -5.22 -0.13
N GLY A 72 14.30 -4.42 -0.22
CA GLY A 72 14.34 -2.99 0.07
C GLY A 72 14.96 -2.13 -1.04
N HIS A 73 15.28 -2.71 -2.19
CA HIS A 73 15.78 -1.97 -3.36
C HIS A 73 14.70 -1.12 -4.02
N ILE A 74 13.42 -1.47 -3.84
CA ILE A 74 12.26 -0.71 -4.30
C ILE A 74 11.33 -0.45 -3.12
N VAL A 75 10.97 0.82 -2.91
CA VAL A 75 9.99 1.21 -1.90
C VAL A 75 8.59 0.87 -2.41
N ASN A 76 7.85 0.08 -1.64
CA ASN A 76 6.44 -0.22 -1.93
C ASN A 76 5.56 0.98 -1.60
N PHE A 77 4.86 1.49 -2.60
CA PHE A 77 3.99 2.66 -2.50
C PHE A 77 2.84 2.49 -1.50
N ALA A 78 2.32 1.26 -1.35
CA ALA A 78 1.33 0.97 -0.32
C ALA A 78 1.92 1.15 1.09
N THR A 79 3.15 0.63 1.30
CA THR A 79 3.88 0.80 2.56
C THR A 79 4.23 2.27 2.83
N LEU A 80 4.65 3.00 1.79
CA LEU A 80 4.93 4.43 1.87
C LEU A 80 3.68 5.20 2.30
N LYS A 81 2.55 4.98 1.62
CA LYS A 81 1.26 5.62 1.92
C LYS A 81 0.80 5.34 3.35
N THR A 82 0.91 4.11 3.83
CA THR A 82 0.60 3.75 5.22
C THR A 82 1.52 4.47 6.21
N THR A 83 2.82 4.56 5.91
CA THR A 83 3.80 5.24 6.76
C THR A 83 3.54 6.74 6.83
N THR A 84 3.28 7.39 5.69
CA THR A 84 2.91 8.81 5.64
C THR A 84 1.63 9.08 6.42
N GLN A 85 0.60 8.24 6.29
CA GLN A 85 -0.63 8.37 7.07
C GLN A 85 -0.38 8.20 8.58
N ALA A 86 0.47 7.27 9.00
CA ALA A 86 0.82 7.08 10.40
C ALA A 86 1.55 8.30 10.98
N ILE A 87 2.49 8.89 10.22
CA ILE A 87 3.20 10.12 10.63
C ILE A 87 2.23 11.31 10.72
N GLN A 88 1.35 11.47 9.73
CA GLN A 88 0.35 12.54 9.72
C GLN A 88 -0.67 12.39 10.87
N LYS A 89 -1.06 11.17 11.21
CA LYS A 89 -1.96 10.89 12.36
C LYS A 89 -1.26 11.00 13.72
N GLY A 90 0.05 10.72 13.78
CA GLY A 90 0.88 10.88 14.96
C GLY A 90 1.25 12.34 15.25
N SER A 91 1.08 13.24 14.27
CA SER A 91 1.14 14.69 14.46
C SER A 91 -0.15 15.21 15.12
N GLY A 92 -0.48 14.65 16.28
CA GLY A 92 -1.47 15.23 17.18
C GLY A 92 -0.95 16.57 17.68
N SER A 93 -1.57 17.66 17.22
CA SER A 93 -1.80 18.91 17.95
C SER A 93 -0.98 19.05 19.24
N VAL A 94 0.00 19.95 19.22
CA VAL A 94 0.51 20.64 20.43
C VAL A 94 -0.69 21.38 21.06
N GLY A 95 -1.49 20.62 21.82
CA GLY A 95 -2.65 21.10 22.54
C GLY A 95 -2.20 21.62 23.90
N GLY A 96 -2.02 22.94 23.96
CA GLY A 96 -2.17 23.77 25.16
C GLY A 96 -1.73 23.18 26.50
N LYS A 97 -0.45 23.37 26.84
CA LYS A 97 -0.04 23.47 28.23
C LYS A 97 -0.48 24.84 28.76
N LYS A 98 -1.57 24.89 29.52
CA LYS A 98 -1.80 25.95 30.51
C LYS A 98 -2.66 25.44 31.67
N ASN A 99 -1.93 25.12 32.73
CA ASN A 99 -2.24 25.26 34.16
C ASN A 99 -3.69 25.14 34.62
N GLY A 100 -3.94 24.10 35.42
CA GLY A 100 -4.89 24.19 36.52
C GLY A 100 -4.26 24.98 37.67
N GLU A 101 -5.09 25.73 38.38
CA GLU A 101 -4.99 25.84 39.83
C GLU A 101 -6.38 26.17 40.37
N ASP A 102 -6.75 25.36 41.35
CA ASP A 102 -8.06 25.24 41.93
C ASP A 102 -8.45 26.44 42.79
N ALA A 103 -9.76 26.57 42.97
CA ALA A 103 -10.38 27.44 43.95
C ALA A 103 -9.84 27.20 45.37
N SER A 104 -9.57 28.28 46.10
CA SER A 104 -9.68 28.26 47.56
C SER A 104 -9.98 29.64 48.14
N GLY A 105 -11.12 29.73 48.83
CA GLY A 105 -11.15 30.21 50.21
C GLY A 105 -11.00 31.70 50.49
N ILE A 106 -12.11 32.32 50.89
CA ILE A 106 -12.22 33.65 51.47
C ILE A 106 -11.69 33.67 52.93
N VAL A 107 -11.11 34.82 53.34
CA VAL A 107 -11.31 35.57 54.61
C VAL A 107 -10.26 35.55 55.76
N VAL A 108 -9.95 36.80 56.18
CA VAL A 108 -9.58 37.38 57.51
C VAL A 108 -8.32 36.92 58.25
N GLY A 109 -7.55 37.92 58.69
CA GLY A 109 -7.02 37.92 60.07
C GLY A 109 -5.59 38.40 60.25
N GLN A 110 -5.45 39.66 60.62
CA GLN A 110 -4.26 40.33 61.13
C GLN A 110 -3.84 39.77 62.51
N TRP A 111 -2.55 39.84 62.87
CA TRP A 111 -1.94 39.94 64.23
C TRP A 111 -0.41 39.87 64.03
N ALA A 112 0.48 40.69 64.62
CA ALA A 112 0.40 41.83 65.53
C ALA A 112 1.61 42.74 65.24
#